data_AF-A0A0F9W9X3-F1
#
_entry.id   AF-A0A0F9W9X3-F1
#
_cell.length_a   1.000
_cell.length_b   1.000
_cell.length_c   1.000
_cell.angle_alpha   90.00
_cell.angle_beta   90.00
_cell.angle_gamma   90.00
#
_symmetry.space_group_name_H-M   'P 1'
#
loop_
_entity.id
_entity.type
_entity.pdbx_description
1 polymer ?
#
loop_
_entity_poly.entity_id
_entity_poly.type
_entity_poly.pdbx_seq_one_letter_code
_entity_poly.pdbx_strand_id
1 'polypeptide(L)' 'MQIVENRSTTTFLSIIDRICLPETIIHSDEWEVYMNIDNILGYKHLILNHSLNFVNPTNGPHTQHGESYWARQKFKIKK' A
#
# COMPACT_ATOMS: atom_id res chain seq x y z
N MET A 1 9.04 -4.80 -5.51
CA MET A 1 9.26 -3.33 -5.51
C MET A 1 9.51 -2.90 -6.94
N GLN A 2 8.81 -1.87 -7.41
CA GLN A 2 9.03 -1.25 -8.72
C GLN A 2 9.35 0.23 -8.49
N ILE A 3 10.47 0.71 -9.05
CA ILE A 3 10.79 2.14 -9.06
C ILE A 3 10.03 2.75 -10.25
N VAL A 4 9.33 3.85 -10.00
CA VAL A 4 8.56 4.56 -11.01
C VAL A 4 8.98 6.02 -11.01
N GLU A 5 9.12 6.59 -12.20
CA GLU A 5 9.40 8.01 -12.38
C GLU A 5 8.16 8.87 -12.12
N ASN A 6 7.00 8.39 -12.58
CA ASN A 6 5.70 9.04 -12.38
C ASN A 6 4.91 8.32 -11.27
N ARG A 7 4.45 9.08 -10.27
CA ARG A 7 3.66 8.58 -9.13
C ARG A 7 2.20 9.01 -9.18
N SER A 8 1.69 9.34 -10.36
CA SER A 8 0.28 9.66 -10.55
C SER A 8 -0.63 8.50 -10.15
N THR A 9 -1.86 8.83 -9.77
CA THR A 9 -2.91 7.83 -9.48
C THR A 9 -3.10 6.86 -10.65
N THR A 10 -3.07 7.35 -11.89
CA THR A 10 -3.16 6.50 -13.08
C THR A 10 -2.02 5.48 -13.14
N THR A 11 -0.77 5.89 -12.92
CA THR A 11 0.37 4.97 -12.93
C THR A 11 0.24 3.91 -11.84
N PHE A 12 -0.19 4.35 -10.65
CA PHE A 12 -0.38 3.46 -9.52
C PHE A 12 -1.50 2.42 -9.77
N LEU A 13 -2.68 2.84 -10.21
CA LEU A 13 -3.81 1.96 -10.48
C LEU A 13 -3.48 0.91 -11.55
N SER A 14 -2.82 1.31 -12.63
CA SER A 14 -2.36 0.38 -13.67
C SER A 14 -1.36 -0.66 -13.16
N ILE A 15 -0.54 -0.30 -12.18
CA ILE A 15 0.40 -1.26 -11.56
C ILE A 15 -0.34 -2.24 -10.66
N ILE A 16 -1.30 -1.77 -9.87
CA ILE A 16 -2.10 -2.62 -8.98
C ILE A 16 -2.92 -3.62 -9.79
N ASP A 17 -3.67 -3.15 -10.80
CA ASP A 17 -4.51 -4.01 -11.65
C ASP A 17 -3.71 -5.11 -12.37
N ARG A 18 -2.47 -4.80 -12.77
CA ARG A 18 -1.57 -5.78 -13.41
C ARG A 18 -1.05 -6.85 -12.45
N ILE A 19 -0.90 -6.54 -11.16
CA ILE A 19 -0.16 -7.39 -10.19
C ILE A 19 -1.12 -8.12 -9.25
N CYS A 20 -2.19 -7.47 -8.83
CA CYS A 20 -3.14 -8.00 -7.87
C CYS A 20 -4.19 -8.85 -8.56
N LEU A 21 -4.34 -10.09 -8.10
CA LEU A 21 -5.40 -10.97 -8.58
C LEU A 21 -6.77 -10.47 -8.08
N PRO A 22 -7.87 -10.79 -8.79
CA PRO A 22 -9.22 -10.54 -8.27
C PRO A 22 -9.39 -11.08 -6.85
N GLU A 23 -10.23 -10.43 -6.03
CA GLU A 23 -10.46 -10.76 -4.61
C GLU A 23 -9.25 -10.55 -3.67
N THR A 24 -8.15 -9.96 -4.14
CA THR A 24 -7.03 -9.57 -3.28
C THR A 24 -7.46 -8.48 -2.29
N ILE A 25 -7.06 -8.62 -1.02
CA ILE A 25 -7.20 -7.58 -0.01
C ILE A 25 -5.94 -6.71 -0.03
N ILE A 26 -6.11 -5.42 -0.28
CA ILE A 26 -5.01 -4.45 -0.31
C ILE A 26 -4.95 -3.74 1.04
N HIS A 27 -3.78 -3.78 1.69
CA HIS A 27 -3.48 -2.98 2.87
C HIS A 27 -2.55 -1.84 2.49
N SER A 28 -2.91 -0.59 2.77
CA SER A 28 -2.05 0.58 2.53
C SER A 28 -2.07 1.58 3.69
N ASP A 29 -1.13 2.52 3.65
CA ASP A 29 -1.18 3.73 4.48
C ASP A 29 -2.24 4.74 3.96
N GLU A 30 -2.32 5.90 4.61
CA GLU A 30 -3.28 6.98 4.34
C GLU A 30 -2.84 7.95 3.23
N TRP A 31 -1.99 7.52 2.29
CA TRP A 31 -1.64 8.38 1.17
C TRP A 31 -2.81 8.55 0.20
N GLU A 32 -3.09 9.80 -0.20
CA GLU A 32 -4.24 10.21 -1.02
C GLU A 32 -4.45 9.35 -2.28
N VAL A 33 -3.35 8.96 -2.95
CA VAL A 33 -3.38 8.14 -4.16
C VAL A 33 -4.05 6.77 -3.94
N TYR A 34 -4.03 6.26 -2.71
CA TYR A 34 -4.58 4.96 -2.35
C TYR A 34 -6.07 5.01 -2.01
N MET A 35 -6.64 6.17 -1.73
CA MET A 35 -7.98 6.29 -1.13
C MET A 35 -9.14 5.86 -2.03
N ASN A 36 -8.92 5.72 -3.34
CA ASN A 36 -9.97 5.38 -4.32
C ASN A 36 -9.77 4.02 -4.99
N ILE A 37 -8.89 3.16 -4.47
CA ILE A 37 -8.61 1.84 -5.08
C ILE A 37 -9.87 0.97 -5.13
N ASP A 38 -10.62 0.96 -4.03
CA ASP A 38 -11.87 0.21 -3.89
C ASP A 38 -12.92 0.67 -4.91
N ASN A 39 -13.07 1.98 -5.07
CA ASN A 39 -14.07 2.56 -5.96
C ASN A 39 -13.71 2.41 -7.44
N ILE A 40 -12.43 2.43 -7.78
CA ILE A 40 -11.97 2.42 -9.18
C ILE A 40 -11.71 0.99 -9.70
N LEU A 41 -11.11 0.13 -8.88
CA LEU A 41 -10.69 -1.21 -9.29
C LEU A 41 -11.51 -2.34 -8.62
N GLY A 42 -12.37 -2.02 -7.65
CA GLY A 42 -13.23 -3.01 -6.99
C GLY A 42 -12.51 -3.88 -5.97
N TYR A 43 -11.28 -3.57 -5.58
CA TYR A 43 -10.56 -4.34 -4.55
C TYR A 43 -11.08 -4.03 -3.15
N LYS A 44 -11.01 -5.03 -2.26
CA LYS A 44 -11.18 -4.79 -0.83
C LYS A 44 -9.96 -4.04 -0.29
N HIS A 45 -10.16 -2.79 0.08
CA HIS A 45 -9.09 -1.91 0.56
C HIS A 45 -9.20 -1.67 2.08
N LEU A 46 -8.09 -1.89 2.79
CA LEU A 46 -7.97 -1.65 4.23
C LEU A 46 -6.88 -0.62 4.48
N ILE A 47 -7.28 0.52 5.05
CA ILE A 47 -6.41 1.65 5.32
C ILE A 47 -5.86 1.56 6.74
N LEU A 48 -4.53 1.70 6.88
CA LEU A 48 -3.84 1.70 8.16
C LEU A 48 -3.61 3.14 8.61
N ASN A 49 -4.37 3.58 9.61
CA ASN A 49 -4.21 4.91 10.21
C ASN A 49 -2.98 4.93 11.14
N HIS A 50 -1.98 5.71 10.78
CA HIS A 50 -0.70 5.80 11.52
C HIS A 50 -0.79 6.66 12.78
N SER A 51 -1.84 7.49 12.90
CA SER A 51 -2.07 8.35 14.07
C SER A 51 -2.79 7.63 15.22
N LEU A 52 -3.57 6.59 14.92
CA LEU A 52 -4.45 5.96 15.89
C LEU A 52 -3.80 4.75 16.58
N ASN A 53 -3.03 3.93 15.84
CA ASN A 53 -2.46 2.70 16.39
C ASN A 53 -1.13 2.35 15.71
N PHE A 54 -0.01 2.41 16.45
CA PHE A 54 1.27 1.83 15.99
C PHE A 54 1.21 0.30 15.87
N VAL A 55 0.28 -0.33 16.61
CA VAL A 55 -0.08 -1.76 16.54
C VAL A 55 -1.60 -1.83 16.63
N ASN A 56 -2.28 -2.35 15.62
CA ASN A 56 -3.74 -2.57 15.70
C ASN A 56 -4.03 -3.70 16.72
N PRO A 57 -4.76 -3.43 17.82
CA PRO A 57 -4.92 -4.38 18.92
C PRO A 57 -5.95 -5.49 18.67
N THR A 58 -6.72 -5.44 17.57
CA THR A 58 -7.88 -6.33 17.38
C THR A 58 -7.87 -7.12 16.07
N ASN A 59 -7.19 -6.64 15.02
CA ASN A 59 -7.39 -7.16 13.66
C ASN A 59 -6.13 -7.73 13.00
N GLY A 60 -4.94 -7.54 13.58
CA GLY A 60 -3.72 -8.23 13.17
C GLY A 60 -2.80 -7.61 12.10
N PRO A 61 -3.18 -6.68 11.18
CA PRO A 61 -2.19 -6.12 10.27
C PRO A 61 -1.25 -5.18 11.04
N HIS A 62 -0.01 -5.62 11.19
CA HIS A 62 1.06 -4.91 11.88
C HIS A 62 1.75 -3.98 10.87
N THR A 63 1.53 -2.67 10.99
CA THR A 63 2.18 -1.62 10.17
C THR A 63 3.70 -1.78 10.11
N GLN A 64 4.32 -2.22 11.22
CA GLN A 64 5.76 -2.53 11.30
C GLN A 64 6.25 -3.50 10.22
N HIS A 65 5.47 -4.49 9.79
CA HIS A 65 5.92 -5.42 8.75
C HIS A 65 6.09 -4.70 7.40
N GLY A 66 5.11 -3.85 7.04
CA GLY A 66 5.18 -3.01 5.84
C GLY A 66 6.32 -2.00 5.92
N GLU A 67 6.44 -1.29 7.05
CA GLU A 67 7.50 -0.30 7.26
C GLU A 67 8.90 -0.91 7.28
N SER A 68 9.09 -2.05 7.95
CA SER A 68 10.36 -2.77 8.01
C SER A 68 10.75 -3.28 6.63
N TYR A 69 9.80 -3.82 5.87
CA TYR A 69 10.03 -4.23 4.50
C TYR A 69 10.45 -3.03 3.63
N TRP A 70 9.73 -1.92 3.72
CA TRP A 70 10.04 -0.69 2.99
C TRP A 70 11.42 -0.13 3.35
N ALA A 71 11.80 -0.12 4.63
CA ALA A 71 13.12 0.31 5.07
C ALA A 71 14.25 -0.53 4.43
N ARG A 72 14.08 -1.86 4.40
CA ARG A 72 15.03 -2.78 3.73
C ARG A 72 15.14 -2.51 2.23
N GLN A 73 14.03 -2.19 1.59
CA GLN A 73 14.03 -1.87 0.15
C GLN A 73 14.72 -0.52 -0.13
N LYS A 74 14.40 0.53 0.64
CA LYS A 74 15.05 1.85 0.51
C LYS A 74 16.56 1.78 0.67
N PHE A 75 17.06 0.93 1.56
CA PHE A 75 18.50 0.74 1.75
C PHE A 75 19.21 0.33 0.46
N LYS A 76 18.57 -0.49 -0.39
CA LYS A 76 19.12 -0.93 -1.67
C LYS A 76 19.12 0.14 -2.76
N ILE A 77 18.27 1.16 -2.63
CA ILE A 77 18.12 2.26 -3.60
C ILE A 77 19.05 3.43 -3.27
N LYS A 78 19.41 3.62 -1.99
CA LYS A 78 20.25 4.74 -1.52
C LYS A 78 21.75 4.58 -1.82
N LYS A 79 22.15 3.61 -2.65
CA LYS A 79 23.53 3.44 -3.12
C LYS A 79 23.70 4.08 -4.48
#